data_AF-A0A3E2XKA5-F1
#
_entry.id   AF-A0A3E2XKA5-F1
#
_cell.length_a   1.000
_cell.length_b   1.000
_cell.length_c   1.000
_cell.angle_alpha   90.00
_cell.angle_beta   90.00
_cell.angle_gamma   90.00
#
_symmetry.space_group_name_H-M   'P 1'
#
loop_
_entity.id
_entity.type
_entity.pdbx_description
1 polymer ?
#
loop_
_entity_poly.entity_id
_entity_poly.type
_entity_poly.pdbx_seq_one_letter_code
_entity_poly.pdbx_strand_id
1 'polypeptide(L)'
;MVFEKIDRSSWKRNEYFEHYFTNIPCTYSMTVKLDITQIKKKRMKLYPAMLYYLTTIVNHHSEFRTAINQAGELGTYDEMIPSYTIFHEDTETFSNLWTEYMPNIEEFSRAYENDIQRYGSNHGMIGKPDVPENVFKLCVNVNHRVYGFKLHMLFFFTEKSNVTSFLRYRQT
;
A
#
# COMPACT_ATOMS: atom_id res chain seq x y z
N MET A 1 -4.00 -7.58 15.69
CA MET A 1 -3.64 -8.18 14.40
C MET A 1 -4.05 -9.64 14.43
N VAL A 2 -5.07 -9.98 13.66
CA VAL A 2 -5.62 -11.33 13.54
C VAL A 2 -5.26 -11.84 12.15
N PHE A 3 -4.59 -13.00 12.09
CA PHE A 3 -4.32 -13.70 10.85
C PHE A 3 -5.19 -14.95 10.78
N GLU A 4 -6.14 -14.95 9.86
CA GLU A 4 -7.04 -16.08 9.67
C GLU A 4 -6.46 -17.04 8.64
N LYS A 5 -6.07 -18.22 9.08
CA LYS A 5 -5.53 -19.26 8.20
C LYS A 5 -6.59 -19.71 7.21
N ILE A 6 -6.22 -19.80 5.94
CA ILE A 6 -7.10 -20.30 4.88
C ILE A 6 -7.08 -21.83 4.93
N ASP A 7 -8.26 -22.44 5.12
CA ASP A 7 -8.44 -23.88 4.91
C ASP A 7 -8.40 -24.19 3.41
N ARG A 8 -7.28 -24.77 3.00
CA ARG A 8 -6.98 -25.12 1.61
C ARG A 8 -7.94 -26.17 1.03
N SER A 9 -8.56 -27.00 1.87
CA SER A 9 -9.46 -28.06 1.41
C SER A 9 -10.82 -27.53 0.96
N SER A 10 -11.27 -26.41 1.54
CA SER A 10 -12.54 -25.75 1.22
C SER A 10 -12.38 -24.47 0.38
N TRP A 11 -11.16 -23.98 0.20
CA TRP A 11 -10.90 -22.74 -0.52
C TRP A 11 -11.06 -22.90 -2.03
N LYS A 12 -12.13 -22.29 -2.58
CA LYS A 12 -12.45 -22.32 -4.02
C LYS A 12 -11.30 -21.92 -4.96
N ARG A 13 -10.35 -21.10 -4.49
CA ARG A 13 -9.21 -20.62 -5.27
C ARG A 13 -7.96 -21.49 -5.11
N ASN A 14 -8.01 -22.61 -4.38
CA ASN A 14 -6.84 -23.41 -4.05
C ASN A 14 -6.09 -23.94 -5.29
N GLU A 15 -6.81 -24.46 -6.28
CA GLU A 15 -6.22 -24.94 -7.53
C GLU A 15 -5.50 -23.81 -8.30
N TYR A 16 -6.18 -22.66 -8.44
CA TYR A 16 -5.62 -21.48 -9.12
C TYR A 16 -4.43 -20.89 -8.37
N PHE A 17 -4.50 -20.85 -7.04
CA PHE A 17 -3.39 -20.41 -6.21
C PHE A 17 -2.18 -21.29 -6.43
N GLU A 18 -2.31 -22.62 -6.37
CA GLU A 18 -1.19 -23.52 -6.66
C GLU A 18 -0.63 -23.35 -8.06
N HIS A 19 -1.50 -23.19 -9.05
CA HIS A 19 -1.05 -23.00 -10.42
C HIS A 19 -0.23 -21.71 -10.58
N TYR A 20 -0.72 -20.57 -10.09
CA TYR A 20 -0.07 -19.26 -10.29
C TYR A 20 0.96 -18.89 -9.23
N PHE A 21 0.99 -19.57 -8.09
CA PHE A 21 1.98 -19.36 -7.04
C PHE A 21 3.16 -20.32 -7.17
N THR A 22 2.91 -21.60 -7.45
CA THR A 22 3.94 -22.66 -7.45
C THR A 22 4.35 -23.04 -8.88
N ASN A 23 3.39 -23.38 -9.74
CA ASN A 23 3.70 -24.03 -11.03
C ASN A 23 4.14 -23.03 -12.11
N ILE A 24 3.44 -21.90 -12.22
CA ILE A 24 3.70 -20.85 -13.20
C ILE A 24 3.59 -19.49 -12.51
N PRO A 25 4.62 -19.09 -11.71
CA PRO A 25 4.64 -17.79 -11.05
C PRO A 25 4.48 -16.65 -12.05
N CYS A 26 3.40 -15.88 -11.91
CA CYS A 26 3.14 -14.73 -12.78
C CYS A 26 2.50 -13.56 -12.04
N THR A 27 2.72 -12.35 -12.56
CA THR A 27 2.18 -11.10 -12.01
C THR A 27 1.61 -10.24 -13.12
N TYR A 28 0.57 -9.48 -12.81
CA TYR A 28 -0.04 -8.53 -13.74
C TYR A 28 0.02 -7.13 -13.16
N SER A 29 0.06 -6.13 -14.05
CA SER A 29 -0.05 -4.73 -13.67
C SER A 29 -1.03 -4.02 -14.59
N MET A 30 -1.75 -3.06 -14.03
CA MET A 30 -2.63 -2.21 -14.83
C MET A 30 -2.48 -0.75 -14.43
N THR A 31 -2.78 0.13 -15.38
CA THR A 31 -2.73 1.57 -15.17
C THR A 31 -4.05 2.21 -15.53
N VAL A 32 -4.62 2.95 -14.58
CA VAL A 32 -5.87 3.68 -14.78
C VAL A 32 -5.67 5.17 -14.52
N LYS A 33 -6.40 6.00 -15.28
CA LYS A 33 -6.52 7.43 -14.99
C LYS A 33 -7.62 7.62 -13.96
N LEU A 34 -7.27 8.18 -12.80
CA LEU A 34 -8.23 8.48 -11.75
C LEU A 34 -8.62 9.96 -11.78
N ASP A 35 -9.92 10.22 -11.71
CA ASP A 35 -10.44 11.57 -11.51
C ASP A 35 -10.39 11.93 -10.02
N ILE A 36 -9.53 12.88 -9.68
CA ILE A 36 -9.34 13.37 -8.30
C ILE A 36 -10.07 14.69 -8.02
N THR A 37 -11.01 15.09 -8.89
CA THR A 37 -11.72 16.38 -8.79
C THR A 37 -12.36 16.59 -7.42
N GLN A 38 -12.94 15.55 -6.82
CA GLN A 38 -13.58 15.65 -5.50
C GLN A 38 -12.56 15.91 -4.37
N ILE A 39 -11.36 15.32 -4.44
CA ILE A 39 -10.29 15.56 -3.48
C ILE A 39 -9.85 17.03 -3.55
N LYS A 40 -9.70 17.57 -4.77
CA LYS A 40 -9.35 18.98 -4.98
C LYS A 40 -10.45 19.92 -4.47
N LYS A 41 -11.72 19.64 -4.78
CA LYS A 41 -12.88 20.46 -4.34
C LYS A 41 -12.98 20.52 -2.82
N LYS A 42 -12.69 19.42 -2.13
CA LYS A 42 -12.66 19.33 -0.66
C LYS A 42 -11.38 19.91 -0.03
N ARG A 43 -10.44 20.43 -0.84
CA ARG A 43 -9.15 21.00 -0.40
C ARG A 43 -8.32 20.06 0.46
N MET A 44 -8.42 18.76 0.21
CA MET A 44 -7.69 17.75 0.96
C MET A 44 -6.24 17.68 0.49
N LYS A 45 -5.30 17.45 1.41
CA LYS A 45 -3.92 17.10 1.05
C LYS A 45 -3.95 15.80 0.27
N LEU A 46 -3.50 15.84 -0.98
CA LEU A 46 -3.70 14.72 -1.89
C LEU A 46 -3.05 13.44 -1.38
N TYR A 47 -1.79 13.52 -0.94
CA TYR A 47 -1.02 12.35 -0.58
C TYR A 47 -1.67 11.51 0.54
N PRO A 48 -1.93 12.07 1.74
CA PRO A 48 -2.63 11.33 2.79
C PRO A 48 -4.05 10.90 2.37
N ALA A 49 -4.76 11.69 1.55
CA ALA A 49 -6.07 11.28 1.03
C ALA A 49 -5.97 10.03 0.13
N MET A 50 -4.99 9.97 -0.77
CA MET A 50 -4.78 8.79 -1.62
C MET A 50 -4.35 7.57 -0.81
N LEU A 51 -3.44 7.73 0.16
CA LEU A 51 -3.04 6.65 1.07
C LEU A 51 -4.27 6.09 1.80
N TYR A 52 -5.11 6.96 2.37
CA TYR A 52 -6.33 6.57 3.06
C TYR A 52 -7.29 5.81 2.15
N TYR A 53 -7.62 6.34 0.97
CA TYR A 53 -8.60 5.71 0.09
C TYR A 53 -8.11 4.36 -0.44
N LEU A 54 -6.82 4.25 -0.81
CA LEU A 54 -6.25 2.97 -1.22
C LEU A 54 -6.26 1.95 -0.08
N THR A 55 -5.85 2.36 1.12
CA THR A 55 -5.87 1.49 2.31
C THR A 55 -7.27 1.02 2.63
N THR A 56 -8.26 1.90 2.52
CA THR A 56 -9.68 1.56 2.74
C THR A 56 -10.15 0.48 1.77
N ILE A 57 -9.80 0.58 0.48
CA ILE A 57 -10.15 -0.45 -0.52
C ILE A 57 -9.38 -1.75 -0.28
N VAL A 58 -8.09 -1.68 0.04
CA VAL A 58 -7.30 -2.87 0.42
C VAL A 58 -7.93 -3.60 1.60
N ASN A 59 -8.39 -2.87 2.62
CA ASN A 59 -9.03 -3.45 3.79
C ASN A 59 -10.45 -3.99 3.50
N HIS A 60 -11.16 -3.41 2.54
CA HIS A 60 -12.48 -3.90 2.13
C HIS A 60 -12.43 -5.27 1.44
N HIS A 61 -11.34 -5.59 0.73
CA HIS A 61 -11.23 -6.76 -0.14
C HIS A 61 -10.22 -7.78 0.40
N SER A 62 -10.71 -8.95 0.83
CA SER A 62 -9.89 -10.02 1.40
C SER A 62 -8.71 -10.47 0.52
N GLU A 63 -8.90 -10.44 -0.80
CA GLU A 63 -7.90 -10.82 -1.80
C GLU A 63 -6.64 -9.94 -1.78
N PHE A 64 -6.73 -8.70 -1.28
CA PHE A 64 -5.58 -7.82 -1.07
C PHE A 64 -4.93 -7.99 0.31
N ARG A 65 -5.58 -8.73 1.21
CA ARG A 65 -5.11 -9.06 2.56
C ARG A 65 -4.63 -10.51 2.70
N THR A 66 -4.88 -11.36 1.71
CA THR A 66 -4.41 -12.75 1.67
C THR A 66 -2.90 -12.81 1.47
N ALA A 67 -2.16 -13.40 2.41
CA ALA A 67 -0.69 -13.45 2.42
C ALA A 67 -0.16 -14.80 2.94
N ILE A 68 1.14 -15.01 2.78
CA ILE A 68 1.90 -15.99 3.57
C ILE A 68 2.54 -15.24 4.73
N ASN A 69 2.28 -15.68 5.97
CA ASN A 69 2.86 -15.06 7.17
C ASN A 69 4.32 -15.51 7.39
N GLN A 70 5.00 -14.94 8.38
CA GLN A 70 6.38 -15.29 8.76
C GLN A 70 6.56 -16.77 9.14
N ALA A 71 5.49 -17.46 9.56
CA ALA A 71 5.49 -18.90 9.84
C ALA A 71 5.29 -19.77 8.58
N GLY A 72 5.17 -19.17 7.40
CA GLY A 72 4.95 -19.89 6.15
C GLY A 72 3.50 -20.32 5.93
N GLU A 73 2.54 -19.77 6.67
CA GLU A 73 1.14 -20.14 6.58
C GLU A 73 0.37 -19.21 5.64
N LEU A 74 -0.44 -19.79 4.76
CA LEU A 74 -1.38 -19.07 3.91
C LEU A 74 -2.63 -18.66 4.71
N GLY A 75 -2.95 -17.38 4.68
CA GLY A 75 -4.08 -16.83 5.42
C GLY A 75 -4.42 -15.41 4.98
N THR A 76 -5.32 -14.76 5.71
CA THR A 76 -5.78 -13.39 5.45
C THR A 76 -5.62 -12.55 6.70
N TYR A 77 -4.95 -11.40 6.60
CA TYR A 77 -4.90 -10.43 7.69
C TYR A 77 -6.25 -9.75 7.87
N ASP A 78 -6.67 -9.48 9.10
CA ASP A 78 -7.86 -8.68 9.41
C ASP A 78 -7.77 -7.24 8.87
N GLU A 79 -6.58 -6.66 8.93
CA GLU A 79 -6.28 -5.31 8.47
C GLU A 79 -4.89 -5.25 7.81
N MET A 80 -4.72 -4.31 6.89
CA MET A 80 -3.46 -3.96 6.23
C MET A 80 -3.12 -2.49 6.45
N ILE A 81 -1.82 -2.22 6.57
CA ILE A 81 -1.26 -0.91 6.89
C ILE A 81 -0.49 -0.35 5.68
N PRO A 82 -0.69 0.91 5.28
CA PRO A 82 0.08 1.51 4.20
C PRO A 82 1.51 1.80 4.64
N SER A 83 2.48 1.26 3.91
CA SER A 83 3.89 1.65 3.95
C SER A 83 4.20 2.48 2.71
N TYR A 84 4.72 3.70 2.87
CA TYR A 84 4.85 4.67 1.79
C TYR A 84 6.20 5.41 1.78
N THR A 85 6.59 5.87 0.59
CA THR A 85 7.88 6.54 0.37
C THR A 85 7.84 8.03 0.72
N ILE A 86 8.88 8.52 1.41
CA ILE A 86 9.17 9.94 1.65
C ILE A 86 10.48 10.29 0.97
N PHE A 87 10.48 11.36 0.17
CA PHE A 87 11.65 11.82 -0.58
C PHE A 87 12.42 12.88 0.21
N HIS A 88 13.73 12.74 0.26
CA HIS A 88 14.67 13.64 0.92
C HIS A 88 15.36 14.49 -0.13
N GLU A 89 14.98 15.76 -0.26
CA GLU A 89 15.48 16.66 -1.31
C GLU A 89 16.97 16.97 -1.17
N ASP A 90 17.48 17.00 0.06
CA ASP A 90 18.87 17.32 0.41
C ASP A 90 19.87 16.22 0.01
N THR A 91 19.42 14.97 -0.01
CA THR A 91 20.27 13.80 -0.37
C THR A 91 19.83 13.11 -1.66
N GLU A 92 18.72 13.56 -2.26
CA GLU A 92 18.07 12.93 -3.40
C GLU A 92 17.74 11.43 -3.17
N THR A 93 17.55 11.04 -1.91
CA THR A 93 17.20 9.67 -1.50
C THR A 93 15.76 9.56 -1.02
N PHE A 94 15.32 8.38 -0.61
CA PHE A 94 14.00 8.18 -0.01
C PHE A 94 14.03 7.22 1.17
N SER A 95 13.02 7.32 2.02
CA SER A 95 12.76 6.44 3.16
C SER A 95 11.34 5.87 3.10
N ASN A 96 11.13 4.70 3.70
CA ASN A 96 9.78 4.18 3.91
C ASN A 96 9.29 4.53 5.31
N LEU A 97 8.08 5.09 5.39
CA LEU A 97 7.31 5.24 6.63
C LEU A 97 6.04 4.39 6.53
N TRP A 98 5.36 4.21 7.64
CA TRP A 98 4.07 3.55 7.71
C TRP A 98 3.18 4.25 8.74
N THR A 99 1.87 4.28 8.48
CA THR A 99 0.87 4.89 9.39
C THR A 99 -0.26 3.91 9.60
N GLU A 100 -0.62 3.66 10.86
CA GLU A 100 -1.74 2.79 11.23
C GLU A 100 -3.02 3.22 10.50
N TYR A 101 -3.77 2.24 10.01
CA TYR A 101 -5.03 2.53 9.36
C TYR A 101 -6.06 3.02 10.38
N MET A 102 -6.83 4.04 10.01
CA MET A 102 -7.94 4.54 10.81
C MET A 102 -9.15 4.68 9.87
N PRO A 103 -10.35 4.18 10.25
CA PRO A 103 -11.54 4.27 9.41
C PRO A 103 -12.04 5.71 9.19
N ASN A 104 -11.62 6.66 10.02
CA ASN A 104 -11.89 8.08 9.83
C ASN A 104 -10.71 8.77 9.12
N ILE A 105 -11.00 9.51 8.05
CA ILE A 105 -9.97 10.14 7.22
C ILE A 105 -9.24 11.30 7.91
N GLU A 106 -9.93 12.06 8.77
CA GLU A 106 -9.33 13.14 9.53
C GLU A 106 -8.36 12.61 10.59
N GLU A 107 -8.71 11.51 11.26
CA GLU A 107 -7.86 10.79 12.20
C GLU A 107 -6.64 10.19 11.49
N PHE A 108 -6.85 9.49 10.38
CA PHE A 108 -5.75 8.96 9.57
C PHE A 108 -4.81 10.07 9.09
N SER A 109 -5.36 11.20 8.62
CA SER A 109 -4.55 12.33 8.16
C SER A 109 -3.72 12.93 9.29
N ARG A 110 -4.27 13.01 10.50
CA ARG A 110 -3.54 13.49 11.68
C ARG A 110 -2.44 12.51 12.09
N ALA A 111 -2.71 11.21 12.07
CA ALA A 111 -1.71 10.18 12.36
C ALA A 111 -0.55 10.22 11.35
N TYR A 112 -0.88 10.34 10.05
CA TYR A 112 0.09 10.54 8.99
C TYR A 112 0.97 11.77 9.23
N GLU A 113 0.36 12.92 9.55
CA GLU A 113 1.11 14.16 9.80
C GLU A 113 2.04 14.04 11.00
N ASN A 114 1.60 13.38 12.07
CA ASN A 114 2.44 13.09 13.23
C ASN A 114 3.63 12.19 12.88
N ASP A 115 3.42 11.16 12.04
CA ASP A 115 4.50 10.30 11.57
C ASP A 115 5.50 11.05 10.69
N ILE A 116 5.04 11.94 9.81
CA ILE A 116 5.92 12.80 9.02
C ILE A 116 6.72 13.75 9.91
N GLN A 117 6.09 14.36 10.92
CA GLN A 117 6.79 15.27 11.82
C GLN A 117 7.89 14.56 12.63
N ARG A 118 7.64 13.32 13.04
CA ARG A 118 8.57 12.55 13.89
C ARG A 118 9.66 11.84 13.11
N TYR A 119 9.33 11.31 11.94
CA TYR A 119 10.19 10.38 11.20
C TYR A 119 10.49 10.84 9.77
N GLY A 120 9.85 11.90 9.28
CA GLY A 120 9.98 12.38 7.90
C GLY A 120 11.36 12.89 7.53
N SER A 121 12.20 13.25 8.51
CA SER A 121 13.60 13.63 8.31
C SER A 121 14.60 12.51 8.63
N ASN A 122 14.12 11.31 8.94
CA ASN A 122 15.00 10.18 9.18
C ASN A 122 15.46 9.61 7.83
N HIS A 123 16.76 9.70 7.57
CA HIS A 123 17.38 9.09 6.39
C HIS A 123 17.56 7.58 6.55
N GLY A 124 17.65 6.88 5.42
CA GLY A 124 17.82 5.43 5.35
C GLY A 124 16.57 4.72 4.82
N MET A 125 16.69 3.44 4.48
CA MET A 125 15.59 2.71 3.82
C MET A 125 14.31 2.62 4.67
N ILE A 126 14.47 2.51 5.99
CA ILE A 126 13.38 2.43 6.98
C ILE A 126 13.47 3.71 7.84
N GLY A 127 12.56 4.66 7.60
CA GLY A 127 12.54 5.93 8.34
C GLY A 127 11.80 5.84 9.68
N LYS A 128 10.75 5.02 9.74
CA LYS A 128 10.02 4.67 10.96
C LYS A 128 10.31 3.21 11.32
N PRO A 129 10.88 2.93 12.50
CA PRO A 129 11.23 1.57 12.92
C PRO A 129 9.99 0.70 13.14
N ASP A 130 10.20 -0.57 13.50
CA ASP A 130 9.17 -1.51 13.93
C ASP A 130 8.04 -1.71 12.92
N VAL A 131 8.41 -1.89 11.64
CA VAL A 131 7.47 -2.09 10.53
C VAL A 131 6.58 -3.31 10.81
N PRO A 132 5.24 -3.14 10.84
CA PRO A 132 4.31 -4.26 11.00
C PRO A 132 4.43 -5.28 9.87
N GLU A 133 4.07 -6.53 10.14
CA GLU A 133 4.11 -7.59 9.11
C GLU A 133 3.04 -7.37 8.02
N ASN A 134 1.87 -6.88 8.40
CA ASN A 134 0.70 -6.66 7.54
C ASN A 134 0.76 -5.32 6.77
N VAL A 135 1.94 -4.95 6.24
CA VAL A 135 2.07 -3.74 5.42
C VAL A 135 1.94 -4.02 3.93
N PHE A 136 1.38 -3.06 3.20
CA PHE A 136 1.42 -3.04 1.73
C PHE A 136 2.10 -1.76 1.25
N LYS A 137 2.76 -1.82 0.09
CA LYS A 137 3.69 -0.76 -0.34
C LYS A 137 3.00 0.24 -1.26
N LEU A 138 3.19 1.53 -0.98
CA LEU A 138 2.70 2.65 -1.76
C LEU A 138 3.86 3.59 -2.12
N CYS A 139 4.35 3.50 -3.34
CA CYS A 139 5.45 4.33 -3.82
C CYS A 139 4.88 5.51 -4.59
N VAL A 140 5.43 6.71 -4.43
CA VAL A 140 4.93 7.87 -5.18
C VAL A 140 6.04 8.55 -5.96
N ASN A 141 5.86 8.63 -7.26
CA ASN A 141 6.80 9.30 -8.13
C ASN A 141 6.32 10.74 -8.35
N VAL A 142 7.00 11.70 -7.72
CA VAL A 142 6.63 13.13 -7.79
C VAL A 142 7.38 13.85 -8.94
N ASN A 143 8.44 13.25 -9.49
CA ASN A 143 9.51 14.01 -10.14
C ASN A 143 9.49 14.14 -11.67
N HIS A 144 8.36 13.92 -12.35
CA HIS A 144 8.34 14.13 -13.80
C HIS A 144 7.00 14.70 -14.28
N ARG A 145 7.06 15.85 -14.97
CA ARG A 145 5.95 16.51 -15.68
C ARG A 145 5.34 15.56 -16.71
N VAL A 146 4.29 14.82 -16.33
CA VAL A 146 3.51 13.99 -17.25
C VAL A 146 2.04 14.33 -17.11
N TYR A 147 1.38 14.38 -18.26
CA TYR A 147 0.04 14.89 -18.45
C TYR A 147 -1.03 13.86 -17.99
N GLY A 148 -1.18 13.62 -16.68
CA GLY A 148 -2.28 12.84 -16.09
C GLY A 148 -1.90 12.02 -14.85
N PHE A 149 -2.90 11.69 -14.01
CA PHE A 149 -2.76 10.72 -12.91
C PHE A 149 -2.72 9.30 -13.47
N LYS A 150 -1.73 8.53 -13.06
CA LYS A 150 -1.63 7.10 -13.35
C LYS A 150 -1.44 6.38 -12.03
N LEU A 151 -2.46 5.64 -11.60
CA LEU A 151 -2.29 4.63 -10.56
C LEU A 151 -1.77 3.38 -11.26
N HIS A 152 -0.53 3.00 -10.97
CA HIS A 152 -0.02 1.68 -11.35
C HIS A 152 -0.25 0.75 -10.16
N MET A 153 -1.17 -0.19 -10.28
CA MET A 153 -1.28 -1.26 -9.28
C MET A 153 -0.45 -2.44 -9.78
N LEU A 154 0.54 -2.82 -9.00
CA LEU A 154 1.26 -4.07 -9.17
C LEU A 154 0.77 -5.04 -8.09
N PHE A 155 0.13 -6.12 -8.53
CA PHE A 155 -0.21 -7.22 -7.64
C PHE A 155 0.94 -8.20 -7.66
N PHE A 156 1.67 -8.27 -6.56
CA PHE A 156 2.65 -9.30 -6.33
C PHE A 156 1.95 -10.44 -5.61
N PHE A 157 2.05 -11.67 -6.12
CA PHE A 157 1.94 -12.85 -5.27
C PHE A 157 3.36 -13.30 -4.98
N THR A 158 4.03 -12.64 -4.04
CA THR A 158 5.34 -13.08 -3.55
C THR A 158 5.29 -13.24 -2.05
N GLU A 159 6.19 -14.06 -1.50
CA GLU A 159 6.22 -14.60 -0.13
C GLU A 159 6.00 -13.60 1.03
N LYS A 160 5.98 -12.28 0.82
CA LYS A 160 5.94 -11.29 1.90
C LYS A 160 5.04 -10.06 1.71
N SER A 161 4.38 -9.82 0.57
CA SER A 161 3.45 -8.68 0.45
C SER A 161 2.63 -8.71 -0.86
N ASN A 162 1.32 -8.47 -0.77
CA ASN A 162 0.40 -8.75 -1.89
C ASN A 162 0.01 -7.57 -2.77
N VAL A 163 0.39 -6.34 -2.40
CA VAL A 163 0.08 -5.15 -3.20
C VAL A 163 1.22 -4.14 -3.11
N THR A 164 1.77 -3.76 -4.27
CA THR A 164 2.60 -2.55 -4.40
C THR A 164 1.91 -1.63 -5.39
N SER A 165 1.41 -0.49 -4.94
CA SER A 165 0.84 0.52 -5.85
C SER A 165 1.77 1.72 -5.99
N PHE A 166 1.93 2.20 -7.22
CA PHE A 166 2.60 3.46 -7.50
C PHE A 166 1.58 4.56 -7.77
N LEU A 167 1.66 5.67 -7.03
CA LEU A 167 0.91 6.89 -7.30
C LEU A 167 1.82 7.91 -8.00
N ARG A 168 1.24 8.71 -8.90
CA ARG A 168 1.94 9.81 -9.55
C ARG A 168 1.05 11.04 -9.61
N TYR A 169 1.51 12.15 -9.06
CA TYR A 169 0.75 13.40 -8.92
C TYR A 169 1.02 14.41 -10.04
N ARG A 170 0.00 15.21 -10.41
CA ARG A 170 0.12 16.43 -11.22
C ARG A 170 -0.81 17.53 -10.68
N GLN A 171 -0.26 18.73 -10.48
CA GLN A 171 -1.03 19.96 -10.23
C GLN A 171 -1.34 20.65 -11.58
N THR A 172 -2.56 21.19 -11.70
CA THR A 172 -3.02 22.01 -12.83
C THR A 172 -3.15 23.44 -12.35
#